data_AF-A0A3D9GMK2-F1
#
_entry.id   AF-A0A3D9GMK2-F1
#
_cell.length_a   1.000
_cell.length_b   1.000
_cell.length_c   1.000
_cell.angle_alpha   90.00
_cell.angle_beta   90.00
_cell.angle_gamma   90.00
#
_symmetry.space_group_name_H-M   'P 1'
#
loop_
_entity.id
_entity.type
_entity.pdbx_description
1 polymer ?
#
loop_
_entity_poly.entity_id
_entity_poly.type
_entity_poly.pdbx_seq_one_letter_code
_entity_poly.pdbx_strand_id
1 'polypeptide(L)'
;MATGYVITREGRVAGVIPKLVEIDGNSMKGERGSIHGINFDVAEILVVDSFLDLKKGDVFPPGYTNVAHKYIKQDPQVQIENNMAALLYENATDKQKIASVEGMLGNLLFDIAIIKGGQ
;
A
#
# COMPACT_ATOMS: atom_id res chain seq x y z
N MET A 1 12.32 -0.34 12.93
CA MET A 1 12.96 -0.94 11.72
C MET A 1 12.62 -2.41 11.75
N ALA A 2 11.96 -2.92 10.71
CA ALA A 2 11.51 -4.32 10.70
C ALA A 2 12.63 -5.28 10.31
N THR A 3 12.53 -6.51 10.81
CA THR A 3 13.40 -7.63 10.43
C THR A 3 12.56 -8.71 9.77
N GLY A 4 13.01 -9.19 8.62
CA GLY A 4 12.43 -10.34 7.92
C GLY A 4 13.10 -11.63 8.35
N TYR A 5 12.31 -12.63 8.71
CA TYR A 5 12.76 -13.97 9.06
C TYR A 5 12.17 -14.97 8.06
N VAL A 6 12.99 -15.91 7.62
CA VAL A 6 12.50 -17.12 6.95
C VAL A 6 12.40 -18.19 8.02
N ILE A 7 11.20 -18.70 8.27
CA ILE A 7 10.93 -19.70 9.30
C ILE A 7 10.52 -20.99 8.63
N THR A 8 11.15 -22.11 8.99
CA THR A 8 10.74 -23.44 8.49
C THR A 8 9.42 -23.87 9.12
N ARG A 9 8.74 -24.86 8.54
CA ARG A 9 7.55 -25.49 9.17
C ARG A 9 7.79 -26.03 10.59
N GLU A 10 9.04 -26.31 10.94
CA GLU A 10 9.46 -26.76 12.27
C GLU A 10 9.66 -25.60 13.27
N GLY A 11 9.39 -24.36 12.84
CA GLY A 11 9.55 -23.16 13.68
C GLY A 11 10.99 -22.70 13.81
N ARG A 12 11.90 -23.11 12.92
CA ARG A 12 13.32 -22.72 12.98
C ARG A 12 13.64 -21.61 11.99
N VAL A 13 14.53 -20.71 12.39
CA VAL A 13 15.00 -19.62 11.55
C VAL A 13 15.96 -20.16 10.49
N ALA A 14 15.54 -20.18 9.23
CA ALA A 14 16.38 -20.56 8.09
C ALA A 14 17.20 -19.38 7.55
N GLY A 15 16.73 -18.15 7.76
CA GLY A 15 17.40 -16.93 7.29
C GLY A 15 16.86 -15.68 7.95
N VAL A 16 17.70 -14.63 7.98
CA VAL A 16 17.40 -13.35 8.63
C VAL A 16 17.84 -12.21 7.70
N ILE A 17 16.94 -11.26 7.47
CA ILE A 17 17.21 -9.98 6.79
C ILE A 17 16.92 -8.85 7.77
N PRO A 18 17.96 -8.32 8.45
CA PRO A 18 17.84 -7.10 9.23
C PRO A 18 17.48 -5.92 8.34
N LYS A 19 16.67 -4.99 8.86
CA LYS A 19 16.24 -3.79 8.15
C LYS A 19 15.65 -4.11 6.78
N LEU A 20 14.56 -4.87 6.81
CA LEU A 20 13.82 -5.26 5.62
C LEU A 20 13.33 -4.01 4.86
N VAL A 21 13.50 -4.03 3.54
CA VAL A 21 13.07 -2.97 2.62
C VAL A 21 11.89 -3.43 1.79
N GLU A 22 11.99 -4.60 1.15
CA GLU A 22 10.90 -5.16 0.33
C GLU A 22 10.90 -6.69 0.32
N ILE A 23 9.73 -7.24 0.01
CA ILE A 23 9.50 -8.65 -0.32
C ILE A 23 8.99 -8.69 -1.76
N ASP A 24 9.69 -9.41 -2.63
CA ASP A 24 9.33 -9.59 -4.03
C ASP A 24 9.18 -11.09 -4.32
N GLY A 25 7.94 -11.56 -4.35
CA GLY A 25 7.60 -12.97 -4.52
C GLY A 25 8.30 -13.86 -3.46
N ASN A 26 9.19 -14.73 -3.92
CA ASN A 26 9.97 -15.67 -3.09
C ASN A 26 11.31 -15.10 -2.59
N SER A 27 11.46 -13.78 -2.59
CA SER A 27 12.68 -13.09 -2.22
C SER A 27 12.42 -11.98 -1.20
N MET A 28 13.40 -11.73 -0.34
CA MET A 28 13.42 -10.62 0.61
C MET A 28 14.69 -9.80 0.43
N LYS A 29 14.57 -8.48 0.49
CA LYS A 29 15.68 -7.55 0.36
C LYS A 29 15.68 -6.57 1.53
N GLY A 30 16.84 -6.44 2.18
CA GLY A 30 17.10 -5.42 3.19
C GLY A 30 18.18 -4.45 2.74
N GLU A 31 18.54 -3.49 3.60
CA GLU A 31 19.57 -2.48 3.29
C GLU A 31 20.96 -3.09 2.97
N ARG A 32 21.29 -4.24 3.57
CA ARG A 32 22.64 -4.82 3.54
C ARG A 32 22.70 -6.25 2.99
N GLY A 33 21.62 -6.76 2.43
CA GLY A 33 21.59 -8.11 1.89
C GLY A 33 20.22 -8.53 1.40
N SER A 34 20.18 -9.68 0.73
CA SER A 34 18.97 -10.29 0.22
C SER A 34 18.97 -11.80 0.39
N ILE A 35 17.77 -12.37 0.49
CA ILE A 35 17.52 -13.81 0.42
C ILE A 35 16.64 -14.05 -0.81
N HIS A 36 17.00 -15.04 -1.62
CA HIS A 36 16.28 -15.41 -2.83
C HIS A 36 15.91 -16.89 -2.80
N GLY A 37 14.86 -17.26 -3.54
CA GLY A 37 14.48 -18.67 -3.73
C GLY A 37 13.87 -19.32 -2.49
N ILE A 38 13.13 -18.55 -1.69
CA ILE A 38 12.42 -19.08 -0.52
C ILE A 38 11.34 -20.06 -1.01
N ASN A 39 11.45 -21.32 -0.58
CA ASN A 39 10.45 -22.34 -0.90
C ASN A 39 9.30 -22.28 0.12
N PHE A 40 8.15 -21.79 -0.33
CA PHE A 40 6.95 -21.66 0.51
C PHE A 40 6.29 -22.98 0.92
N ASP A 41 6.67 -24.10 0.29
CA ASP A 41 6.21 -25.43 0.70
C ASP A 41 6.87 -25.90 2.00
N VAL A 42 7.98 -25.30 2.41
CA VAL A 42 8.75 -25.75 3.58
C VAL A 42 9.10 -24.64 4.56
N ALA A 43 8.92 -23.38 4.13
CA ALA A 43 9.21 -22.22 4.94
C ALA A 43 8.21 -21.09 4.66
N GLU A 44 8.15 -20.12 5.57
CA GLU A 44 7.35 -18.92 5.43
C GLU A 44 8.18 -17.68 5.72
N ILE A 45 7.70 -16.54 5.22
CA ILE A 45 8.27 -15.22 5.53
C ILE A 45 7.47 -14.61 6.67
N LEU A 46 8.17 -14.28 7.74
CA LEU A 46 7.62 -13.58 8.88
C LEU A 46 8.39 -12.29 9.10
N VAL A 47 7.67 -11.17 9.13
CA VAL A 47 8.26 -9.85 9.38
C VAL A 47 7.79 -9.33 10.72
N VAL A 48 8.73 -8.86 11.54
CA VAL A 48 8.46 -8.30 12.85
C VAL A 48 9.00 -6.87 12.93
N ASP A 49 8.19 -5.95 13.45
CA ASP A 49 8.56 -4.54 13.65
C ASP A 49 9.50 -4.31 14.86
N SER A 50 9.73 -5.36 15.65
CA SER A 50 10.66 -5.38 16.80
C SER A 50 11.94 -6.15 16.48
N PHE A 51 13.07 -5.67 17.00
CA PHE A 51 14.35 -6.37 16.88
C PHE A 51 14.35 -7.62 17.77
N LEU A 52 14.41 -8.81 17.15
CA LEU A 52 14.72 -10.06 17.83
C LEU A 52 16.15 -10.44 17.46
N ASP A 53 17.01 -10.62 18.48
CA ASP A 53 18.39 -11.09 18.31
C ASP A 53 18.40 -12.60 18.03
N LEU A 54 17.78 -13.00 16.92
CA LEU A 54 17.70 -14.37 16.43
C LEU A 54 18.65 -14.56 15.26
N LYS A 55 19.33 -15.69 15.25
CA LYS A 55 20.25 -16.13 14.21
C LYS A 55 19.70 -17.35 13.49
N LYS A 56 20.31 -17.67 12.35
CA LYS A 56 19.99 -18.89 11.60
C LYS A 56 20.20 -20.12 12.49
N GLY A 57 19.20 -21.00 12.53
CA GLY A 57 19.17 -22.22 13.34
C GLY A 57 18.37 -22.09 14.64
N ASP A 58 18.13 -20.86 15.10
CA ASP A 58 17.38 -20.60 16.34
C ASP A 58 15.90 -20.96 16.19
N VAL A 59 15.25 -21.24 17.31
CA VAL A 59 13.80 -21.47 17.36
C VAL A 59 13.10 -20.11 17.40
N PHE A 60 12.15 -19.90 16.49
CA PHE A 60 11.39 -18.67 16.45
C PHE A 60 10.35 -18.66 17.58
N PRO A 61 10.35 -17.63 18.44
CA PRO A 61 9.42 -17.56 19.57
C PRO A 61 7.98 -17.33 19.09
N PRO A 62 6.98 -17.97 19.72
CA PRO A 62 5.57 -17.70 19.41
C PRO A 62 5.13 -16.31 19.91
N GLY A 63 4.02 -15.80 19.37
CA GLY A 63 3.37 -14.58 19.88
C GLY A 63 3.74 -13.27 19.16
N TYR A 64 4.44 -13.34 18.02
CA TYR A 64 4.75 -12.17 17.20
C TYR A 64 3.76 -12.02 16.04
N THR A 65 3.32 -10.79 15.83
CA THR A 65 2.43 -10.45 14.70
C THR A 65 3.23 -10.32 13.41
N ASN A 66 2.85 -11.09 12.40
CA ASN A 66 3.45 -11.00 11.06
C ASN A 66 2.96 -9.73 10.33
N VAL A 67 3.87 -8.80 10.07
CA VAL A 67 3.58 -7.56 9.33
C VAL A 67 4.10 -7.58 7.89
N ALA A 68 4.35 -8.76 7.32
CA ALA A 68 4.92 -8.91 5.96
C ALA A 68 4.15 -8.14 4.89
N HIS A 69 2.82 -8.04 4.99
CA HIS A 69 1.96 -7.34 4.03
C HIS A 69 2.37 -5.88 3.77
N LYS A 70 3.01 -5.21 4.73
CA LYS A 70 3.49 -3.83 4.58
C LYS A 70 4.72 -3.71 3.67
N TYR A 71 5.43 -4.81 3.47
CA TYR A 71 6.71 -4.89 2.77
C TYR A 71 6.61 -5.63 1.43
N ILE A 72 5.45 -6.25 1.13
CA ILE A 72 5.22 -6.87 -0.17
C ILE A 72 5.26 -5.77 -1.23
N LYS A 73 6.13 -5.96 -2.23
CA LYS A 73 6.23 -5.09 -3.39
C LYS A 73 4.86 -5.00 -4.04
N GLN A 74 4.28 -3.81 -3.98
CA GLN A 74 3.05 -3.53 -4.69
C GLN A 74 3.37 -3.46 -6.19
N ASP A 75 2.55 -4.12 -7.00
CA ASP A 75 2.66 -3.99 -8.45
C ASP A 75 2.46 -2.51 -8.82
N PRO A 76 3.44 -1.87 -9.50
CA PRO A 76 3.32 -0.49 -9.93
C PRO A 76 2.05 -0.22 -10.74
N GLN A 77 1.54 -1.22 -11.49
CA GLN A 77 0.29 -1.07 -12.25
C GLN A 77 -0.92 -0.89 -11.35
N VAL A 78 -1.04 -1.67 -10.28
CA VAL A 78 -2.15 -1.55 -9.32
C VAL A 78 -2.12 -0.19 -8.62
N GLN A 79 -0.92 0.34 -8.36
CA GLN A 79 -0.77 1.66 -7.75
C GLN A 79 -1.18 2.79 -8.73
N ILE A 80 -0.84 2.65 -10.02
CA ILE A 80 -1.27 3.57 -11.08
C ILE A 80 -2.79 3.52 -11.27
N GLU A 81 -3.38 2.33 -11.31
CA GLU A 81 -4.83 2.13 -11.47
C GLU A 81 -5.63 2.78 -10.33
N ASN A 82 -5.20 2.59 -9.08
CA ASN A 82 -5.84 3.21 -7.92
C ASN A 82 -5.76 4.75 -7.96
N ASN A 83 -4.59 5.29 -8.34
CA ASN A 83 -4.42 6.74 -8.49
C ASN A 83 -5.29 7.29 -9.63
N MET A 84 -5.38 6.56 -10.75
CA MET A 84 -6.21 6.95 -11.89
C MET A 84 -7.70 6.91 -11.54
N ALA A 85 -8.16 5.90 -10.79
CA ALA A 85 -9.53 5.84 -10.29
C ALA A 85 -9.88 7.01 -9.37
N ALA A 86 -8.96 7.40 -8.47
CA ALA A 86 -9.14 8.56 -7.60
C ALA A 86 -9.25 9.87 -8.39
N LEU A 87 -8.38 10.07 -9.39
CA LEU A 87 -8.41 11.25 -10.26
C LEU A 87 -9.70 11.32 -11.10
N LEU A 88 -10.21 10.18 -11.60
CA LEU A 88 -11.47 10.14 -12.33
C LEU A 88 -12.66 10.52 -11.45
N TYR A 89 -12.68 10.07 -10.19
CA TYR A 89 -13.71 10.42 -9.23
C TYR A 89 -13.69 11.91 -8.87
N GLU A 90 -12.50 12.46 -8.64
CA GLU A 90 -12.33 13.90 -8.38
C GLU A 90 -12.78 14.72 -9.59
N ASN A 91 -12.40 14.32 -10.81
CA ASN A 91 -12.83 15.00 -12.04
C ASN A 91 -14.36 14.98 -12.22
N ALA A 92 -15.01 13.86 -11.92
CA ALA A 92 -16.47 13.76 -11.97
C ALA A 92 -17.14 14.70 -10.95
N THR A 93 -16.58 14.76 -9.74
CA THR A 93 -17.06 15.64 -8.67
C THR A 93 -16.92 17.11 -9.06
N ASP A 94 -15.79 17.49 -9.64
CA ASP A 94 -15.55 18.88 -10.05
C ASP A 94 -16.42 19.29 -11.24
N LYS A 95 -16.68 18.40 -12.19
CA LYS A 95 -17.66 18.64 -13.26
C LYS A 95 -19.05 18.91 -12.71
N GLN A 96 -19.49 18.18 -11.68
CA GLN A 96 -20.78 18.43 -11.02
C GLN A 96 -20.81 19.80 -10.34
N LYS A 97 -19.73 20.19 -9.66
CA LYS A 97 -19.64 21.53 -9.04
C LYS A 97 -19.70 22.63 -10.10
N ILE A 98 -18.98 22.48 -11.21
CA ILE A 98 -19.00 23.44 -12.31
C ILE A 98 -20.42 23.59 -12.86
N ALA A 99 -21.10 22.48 -13.17
CA ALA A 99 -22.47 22.50 -13.67
C ALA A 99 -23.44 23.19 -12.67
N SER A 100 -23.24 22.99 -11.37
CA SER A 100 -24.01 23.67 -10.33
C SER A 100 -23.77 25.19 -10.34
N VAL A 101 -22.51 25.63 -10.44
CA VAL A 101 -22.15 27.05 -10.53
C VAL A 101 -22.71 27.68 -11.82
N GLU A 102 -22.60 26.99 -12.95
CA GLU A 102 -23.18 27.44 -14.23
C GLU A 102 -24.70 27.58 -14.14
N GLY A 103 -25.39 26.65 -13.48
CA GLY A 103 -26.83 26.73 -13.21
C GLY A 103 -27.21 27.93 -12.34
N MET A 104 -26.46 28.17 -11.26
CA MET A 104 -26.66 29.35 -10.40
C MET A 104 -26.43 30.66 -11.16
N LEU A 105 -25.39 30.72 -11.99
CA LEU A 105 -25.10 31.89 -12.82
C LEU A 105 -26.22 32.12 -13.85
N GLY A 106 -26.70 31.05 -14.49
CA GLY A 106 -27.82 31.12 -15.44
C GLY A 106 -29.10 31.68 -14.79
N ASN A 107 -29.44 31.20 -13.60
CA ASN A 107 -30.58 31.73 -12.83
C ASN A 107 -30.39 33.20 -12.48
N LEU A 108 -29.21 33.60 -12.01
CA LEU A 108 -28.92 35.00 -11.67
C LEU A 108 -29.03 35.91 -12.90
N LEU A 109 -28.53 35.48 -14.05
CA LEU A 109 -28.64 36.23 -15.31
C LEU A 109 -30.10 36.38 -15.74
N PHE A 110 -30.91 35.34 -15.55
CA PHE A 110 -32.34 35.36 -15.84
C PHE A 110 -33.08 36.34 -14.90
N ASP A 111 -32.80 36.31 -13.60
CA ASP A 111 -33.37 37.24 -12.62
C ASP A 111 -33.00 38.70 -12.96
N ILE A 112 -31.74 38.96 -13.33
CA ILE A 112 -31.30 40.29 -13.78
C ILE A 112 -32.05 40.72 -15.04
N ALA A 113 -32.27 39.81 -15.99
CA ALA A 113 -33.01 40.11 -17.22
C ALA A 113 -34.47 40.47 -16.92
N ILE A 114 -35.12 39.77 -15.97
CA ILE A 114 -36.48 40.13 -15.49
C ILE A 114 -36.47 41.53 -14.86
N ILE A 115 -35.49 41.83 -14.01
CA ILE A 115 -35.39 43.13 -13.32
C ILE A 115 -35.11 44.26 -14.32
N LYS A 116 -34.23 44.05 -15.31
CA LYS A 116 -33.80 45.08 -16.27
C LYS A 116 -34.72 45.25 -17.47
N GLY A 117 -35.31 44.17 -17.96
CA GLY A 117 -36.19 44.15 -19.12
C GLY A 117 -37.66 44.24 -18.75
N GLY A 118 -37.98 44.80 -17.58
CA GLY A 118 -39.28 44.73 -16.93
C GLY A 118 -40.47 45.10 -17.82
N GLN A 119 -41.64 44.71 -17.30
CA GLN A 119 -42.83 45.53 -17.48
C GLN A 119 -42.55 47.00 -17.16
#